data_AF-A0A948XZ84-F1
#
_entry.id   AF-A0A948XZ84-F1
#
_cell.length_a   1.000
_cell.length_b   1.000
_cell.length_c   1.000
_cell.angle_alpha   90.00
_cell.angle_beta   90.00
_cell.angle_gamma   90.00
#
_symmetry.space_group_name_H-M   'P 1'
#
loop_
_entity.id
_entity.type
_entity.pdbx_description
1 polymer ?
#
loop_
_entity_poly.entity_id
_entity_poly.type
_entity_poly.pdbx_seq_one_letter_code
_entity_poly.pdbx_strand_id
1 'polypeptide(L)'
;MYRLKNRIQDQLVSPNHRVVRKKFQTDKCVLETIEEVAKLKSPFAIPIAGGNSNKTSKMSDEQIKLMAWIISEGTIERPGKHRSCYRVSIYQSKIRNLQNYKEIVGLLKHFHLEYSEYETASLGDNVRRMRLNAESSRKIHNWFGTKENVHFMPDDLLNLDERQSKLFIETYLKGDGFEGCKISVTDLELLDGLQIICVNAEYGFTVLKRKPTIGKKDIFVLRLIKHTETYIPKIEKVDYKGVIWSPNTKNETIVARRKGKVFITGNTPFINVTLDIKPSESFAKQPVIIGGKPQEETYAEFETEMNMLNKAFYECLMEGDRSGRPFTFPIPTVSITKDFDWDNPSLDGMWQATAKYG
;
A
#
# COMPACT_ATOMS: atom_id res chain seq x y z
N MET A 1 -5.21 0.95 20.85
CA MET A 1 -4.81 0.17 19.65
C MET A 1 -3.73 -0.84 20.02
N TYR A 2 -3.50 -1.84 19.17
CA TYR A 2 -2.46 -2.85 19.33
C TYR A 2 -1.36 -2.64 18.29
N ARG A 3 -0.11 -2.58 18.74
CA ARG A 3 1.05 -2.39 17.89
C ARG A 3 1.87 -3.68 17.82
N LEU A 4 2.09 -4.16 16.60
CA LEU A 4 2.94 -5.30 16.30
C LEU A 4 4.16 -4.78 15.57
N LYS A 5 5.32 -4.86 16.23
CA LYS A 5 6.54 -4.20 15.77
C LYS A 5 7.75 -5.11 15.91
N ASN A 6 8.60 -5.08 14.90
CA ASN A 6 9.99 -5.54 14.99
C ASN A 6 10.87 -4.65 14.09
N ARG A 7 12.07 -5.12 13.72
CA ARG A 7 12.98 -4.37 12.85
C ARG A 7 12.43 -4.18 11.42
N ILE A 8 11.65 -5.14 10.93
CA ILE A 8 11.17 -5.25 9.55
C ILE A 8 9.76 -4.67 9.39
N GLN A 9 8.91 -4.83 10.40
CA GLN A 9 7.50 -4.46 10.36
C GLN A 9 7.09 -3.51 11.50
N ASP A 10 6.08 -2.66 11.24
CA ASP A 10 5.40 -1.84 12.24
C ASP A 10 3.93 -1.68 11.82
N GLN A 11 3.05 -2.54 12.32
CA GLN A 11 1.61 -2.43 12.09
C GLN A 11 0.89 -1.97 13.38
N LEU A 12 -0.15 -1.17 13.20
CA LEU A 12 -0.98 -0.64 14.26
C LEU A 12 -2.44 -0.93 13.92
N VAL A 13 -3.10 -1.72 14.75
CA VAL A 13 -4.45 -2.24 14.48
C VAL A 13 -5.41 -1.90 15.62
N SER A 14 -6.70 -1.75 15.30
CA SER A 14 -7.76 -1.49 16.27
C SER A 14 -8.10 -2.77 17.06
N PRO A 15 -8.82 -2.66 18.19
CA PRO A 15 -9.45 -3.82 18.82
C PRO A 15 -10.32 -4.59 17.83
N ASN A 16 -10.44 -5.90 18.04
CA ASN A 16 -11.13 -6.86 17.17
C ASN A 16 -10.54 -7.02 15.76
N HIS A 17 -9.56 -6.22 15.34
CA HIS A 17 -8.97 -6.30 14.00
C HIS A 17 -8.32 -7.68 13.77
N ARG A 18 -8.62 -8.32 12.62
CA ARG A 18 -7.98 -9.59 12.28
C ARG A 18 -6.60 -9.35 11.68
N VAL A 19 -5.59 -10.01 12.23
CA VAL A 19 -4.23 -9.98 11.70
C VAL A 19 -3.93 -11.30 10.99
N VAL A 20 -3.21 -11.20 9.88
CA VAL A 20 -2.71 -12.38 9.17
C VAL A 20 -1.49 -12.90 9.93
N ARG A 21 -1.50 -14.18 10.28
CA ARG A 21 -0.32 -14.86 10.82
C ARG A 21 -0.14 -16.25 10.23
N LYS A 22 1.08 -16.75 10.25
CA LYS A 22 1.38 -18.14 9.91
C LYS A 22 1.10 -19.03 11.12
N LYS A 23 0.46 -20.18 10.90
CA LYS A 23 0.24 -21.17 11.95
C LYS A 23 1.53 -21.93 12.23
N PHE A 24 1.85 -22.11 13.52
CA PHE A 24 3.09 -22.77 13.94
C PHE A 24 3.28 -24.12 13.25
N GLN A 25 4.50 -24.37 12.76
CA GLN A 25 4.89 -25.62 12.10
C GLN A 25 4.06 -25.98 10.85
N THR A 26 3.40 -25.01 10.21
CA THR A 26 2.66 -25.22 8.97
C THR A 26 2.88 -24.07 7.99
N ASP A 27 2.67 -24.31 6.70
CA ASP A 27 2.68 -23.26 5.68
C ASP A 27 1.34 -22.53 5.51
N LYS A 28 0.39 -22.77 6.42
CA LYS A 28 -0.93 -22.15 6.35
C LYS A 28 -0.94 -20.81 7.08
N CYS A 29 -1.51 -19.80 6.42
CA CYS A 29 -1.87 -18.52 7.05
C CYS A 29 -3.29 -18.59 7.61
N VAL A 30 -3.52 -17.89 8.72
CA VAL A 30 -4.81 -17.75 9.39
C VAL A 30 -5.07 -16.27 9.69
N LEU A 31 -6.34 -15.91 9.71
CA LEU A 31 -6.84 -14.60 10.14
C LEU A 31 -7.46 -14.76 11.53
N GLU A 32 -6.86 -14.10 12.53
CA GLU A 32 -7.35 -14.14 13.92
C GLU A 32 -7.41 -12.73 14.48
N THR A 33 -8.37 -12.49 15.37
CA THR A 33 -8.48 -11.20 16.05
C THR A 33 -7.21 -10.92 16.87
N ILE A 34 -6.86 -9.64 16.95
CA ILE A 34 -5.63 -9.23 17.64
C ILE A 34 -5.63 -9.61 19.12
N GLU A 35 -6.80 -9.71 19.75
CA GLU A 35 -6.98 -10.18 21.12
C GLU A 35 -6.55 -11.66 21.28
N GLU A 36 -6.94 -12.54 20.36
CA GLU A 36 -6.52 -13.95 20.40
C GLU A 36 -5.02 -14.07 20.13
N VAL A 37 -4.50 -13.31 19.17
CA VAL A 37 -3.06 -13.30 18.88
C VAL A 37 -2.25 -12.74 20.06
N ALA A 38 -2.79 -11.78 20.80
CA ALA A 38 -2.15 -11.23 22.01
C ALA A 38 -2.06 -12.23 23.17
N LYS A 39 -2.85 -13.32 23.17
CA LYS A 39 -2.75 -14.39 24.18
C LYS A 39 -1.55 -15.31 23.95
N LEU A 40 -0.92 -15.26 22.77
CA LEU A 40 0.25 -16.09 22.45
C LEU A 40 1.45 -15.67 23.30
N LYS A 41 2.06 -16.66 23.98
CA LYS A 41 3.26 -16.45 24.82
C LYS A 41 4.57 -16.46 24.02
N SER A 42 4.58 -17.11 22.87
CA SER A 42 5.76 -17.26 22.01
C SER A 42 5.70 -16.27 20.84
N PRO A 43 6.86 -15.85 20.31
CA PRO A 43 6.90 -15.10 19.06
C PRO A 43 6.17 -15.83 17.94
N PHE A 44 5.40 -15.10 17.15
CA PHE A 44 4.60 -15.65 16.06
C PHE A 44 5.02 -15.04 14.72
N ALA A 45 4.96 -15.84 13.66
CA ALA A 45 5.32 -15.42 12.31
C ALA A 45 4.14 -14.72 11.63
N ILE A 46 4.43 -13.62 10.95
CA ILE A 46 3.47 -12.90 10.11
C ILE A 46 4.06 -12.65 8.73
N PRO A 47 3.24 -12.74 7.67
CA PRO A 47 3.72 -12.53 6.32
C PRO A 47 3.98 -11.04 6.04
N ILE A 48 5.07 -10.77 5.34
CA ILE A 48 5.46 -9.45 4.83
C ILE A 48 5.47 -9.39 3.30
N ALA A 49 5.27 -10.53 2.66
CA ALA A 49 5.07 -10.68 1.22
C ALA A 49 4.03 -11.77 0.97
N GLY A 50 3.36 -11.71 -0.17
CA GLY A 50 2.36 -12.68 -0.60
C GLY A 50 2.26 -12.73 -2.11
N GLY A 51 1.69 -13.82 -2.62
CA GLY A 51 1.62 -14.08 -4.06
C GLY A 51 0.91 -12.98 -4.84
N ASN A 52 1.51 -12.64 -5.98
CA ASN A 52 0.95 -11.70 -6.92
C ASN A 52 0.04 -12.44 -7.93
N SER A 53 -1.20 -11.99 -8.05
CA SER A 53 -2.19 -12.59 -8.95
C SER A 53 -2.43 -11.80 -10.24
N ASN A 54 -1.59 -10.79 -10.50
CA ASN A 54 -1.63 -10.03 -11.75
C ASN A 54 -1.40 -10.96 -12.93
N LYS A 55 -2.08 -10.67 -14.05
CA LYS A 55 -1.86 -11.37 -15.31
C LYS A 55 -0.53 -10.93 -15.91
N THR A 56 0.15 -11.85 -16.57
CA THR A 56 1.38 -11.55 -17.34
C THR A 56 1.13 -10.41 -18.32
N SER A 57 1.95 -9.37 -18.21
CA SER A 57 1.91 -8.21 -19.10
C SER A 57 2.35 -8.59 -20.52
N LYS A 58 1.86 -7.83 -21.51
CA LYS A 58 2.27 -7.97 -22.91
C LYS A 58 3.72 -7.52 -23.15
N MET A 59 4.33 -6.83 -22.20
CA MET A 59 5.72 -6.38 -22.30
C MET A 59 6.68 -7.57 -22.34
N SER A 60 7.64 -7.53 -23.26
CA SER A 60 8.70 -8.54 -23.30
C SER A 60 9.68 -8.35 -22.15
N ASP A 61 10.40 -9.42 -21.81
CA ASP A 61 11.46 -9.38 -20.80
C ASP A 61 12.54 -8.36 -21.16
N GLU A 62 12.89 -8.23 -22.44
CA GLU A 62 13.83 -7.24 -22.95
C GLU A 62 13.34 -5.82 -22.72
N GLN A 63 12.03 -5.56 -22.92
CA GLN A 63 11.46 -4.24 -22.71
C GLN A 63 11.49 -3.86 -21.23
N ILE A 64 11.12 -4.80 -20.35
CA ILE A 64 11.16 -4.62 -18.89
C ILE A 64 12.61 -4.34 -18.43
N LYS A 65 13.58 -5.12 -18.89
CA LYS A 65 15.00 -4.92 -18.57
C LYS A 65 15.50 -3.56 -19.04
N LEU A 66 15.17 -3.16 -20.27
CA LEU A 66 15.63 -1.89 -20.82
C LEU A 66 14.98 -0.70 -20.09
N MET A 67 13.70 -0.79 -19.74
CA MET A 67 13.04 0.22 -18.92
C MET A 67 13.66 0.30 -17.52
N ALA A 68 13.98 -0.83 -16.88
CA ALA A 68 14.68 -0.84 -15.60
C ALA A 68 16.03 -0.11 -15.66
N TRP A 69 16.82 -0.36 -16.72
CA TRP A 69 18.07 0.36 -16.98
C TRP A 69 17.88 1.86 -17.22
N ILE A 70 16.84 2.25 -17.95
CA ILE A 70 16.54 3.65 -18.23
C ILE A 70 16.07 4.38 -16.98
N ILE A 71 15.29 3.74 -16.11
CA ILE A 71 14.83 4.37 -14.87
C ILE A 71 16.00 4.55 -13.89
N SER A 72 16.89 3.56 -13.79
CA SER A 72 18.03 3.60 -12.85
C SER A 72 19.18 4.49 -13.33
N GLU A 73 19.57 4.38 -14.60
CA GLU A 73 20.79 5.01 -15.15
C GLU A 73 20.51 6.00 -16.30
N GLY A 74 19.24 6.18 -16.67
CA GLY A 74 18.86 7.03 -17.78
C GLY A 74 18.78 8.51 -17.39
N THR A 75 18.78 9.38 -18.39
CA THR A 75 18.48 10.81 -18.24
C THR A 75 17.79 11.31 -19.50
N ILE A 76 17.02 12.39 -19.38
CA ILE A 76 16.46 13.12 -20.52
C ILE A 76 17.17 14.47 -20.67
N GLU A 77 17.67 14.74 -21.87
CA GLU A 77 18.04 16.10 -22.26
C GLU A 77 16.78 16.96 -22.35
N ARG A 78 16.75 18.07 -21.61
CA ARG A 78 15.65 19.05 -21.68
C ARG A 78 15.85 19.98 -22.86
N PRO A 79 14.75 20.44 -23.50
CA PRO A 79 14.84 21.42 -24.56
C PRO A 79 15.42 22.74 -24.01
N GLY A 80 16.37 23.31 -24.75
CA GLY A 80 16.96 24.62 -24.46
C GLY A 80 16.43 25.69 -25.42
N LYS A 81 16.90 26.94 -25.24
CA LYS A 81 16.50 28.11 -26.05
C LYS A 81 16.66 27.92 -27.57
N HIS A 82 17.58 27.04 -27.99
CA HIS A 82 17.91 26.78 -29.41
C HIS A 82 17.83 25.31 -29.81
N ARG A 83 17.37 24.41 -28.93
CA ARG A 83 17.31 22.96 -29.20
C ARG A 83 16.05 22.37 -28.59
N SER A 84 15.12 21.92 -29.44
CA SER A 84 13.92 21.19 -29.04
C SER A 84 14.17 19.67 -29.06
N CYS A 85 15.07 19.17 -28.22
CA CYS A 85 15.41 17.73 -28.22
C CYS A 85 15.22 17.08 -26.85
N TYR A 86 14.32 16.11 -26.79
CA TYR A 86 14.14 15.19 -25.66
C TYR A 86 14.89 13.90 -25.97
N ARG A 87 16.20 13.89 -25.70
CA ARG A 87 17.07 12.74 -26.00
C ARG A 87 17.30 11.93 -24.75
N VAL A 88 17.05 10.63 -24.84
CA VAL A 88 17.33 9.69 -23.75
C VAL A 88 18.80 9.30 -23.81
N SER A 89 19.48 9.38 -22.68
CA SER A 89 20.87 8.90 -22.53
C SER A 89 20.95 7.90 -21.39
N ILE A 90 21.67 6.80 -21.58
CA ILE A 90 21.95 5.81 -20.54
C ILE A 90 23.44 5.87 -20.22
N TYR A 91 23.80 5.86 -18.94
CA TYR A 91 25.19 5.88 -18.49
C TYR A 91 25.58 4.51 -17.92
N GLN A 92 26.75 3.99 -18.29
CA GLN A 92 27.30 2.79 -17.65
C GLN A 92 28.82 2.73 -17.75
N SER A 93 29.48 2.19 -16.73
CA SER A 93 30.93 1.98 -16.73
C SER A 93 31.30 0.72 -17.52
N LYS A 94 32.18 0.89 -18.51
CA LYS A 94 32.73 -0.22 -19.31
C LYS A 94 33.85 -0.98 -18.59
N ILE A 95 34.42 -0.39 -17.55
CA ILE A 95 35.58 -0.92 -16.82
C ILE A 95 35.09 -1.70 -15.59
N ARG A 96 34.29 -1.05 -14.73
CA ARG A 96 33.84 -1.65 -13.47
C ARG A 96 32.75 -2.71 -13.67
N ASN A 97 31.83 -2.46 -14.61
CA ASN A 97 30.63 -3.29 -14.80
C ASN A 97 30.43 -3.67 -16.28
N LEU A 98 31.45 -4.31 -16.87
CA LEU A 98 31.44 -4.67 -18.31
C LEU A 98 30.22 -5.51 -18.72
N GLN A 99 29.72 -6.40 -17.86
CA GLN A 99 28.55 -7.23 -18.18
C GLN A 99 27.27 -6.41 -18.28
N ASN A 100 27.07 -5.45 -17.37
CA ASN A 100 25.93 -4.54 -17.40
C ASN A 100 25.95 -3.70 -18.68
N TYR A 101 27.13 -3.20 -19.06
CA TYR A 101 27.30 -2.49 -20.33
C TYR A 101 26.91 -3.36 -21.54
N LYS A 102 27.40 -4.61 -21.59
CA LYS A 102 27.07 -5.55 -22.67
C LYS A 102 25.58 -5.87 -22.73
N GLU A 103 24.92 -6.01 -21.58
CA GLU A 103 23.48 -6.24 -21.47
C GLU A 103 22.70 -5.07 -22.07
N ILE A 104 23.01 -3.82 -21.68
CA ILE A 104 22.36 -2.62 -22.23
C ILE A 104 22.57 -2.55 -23.75
N VAL A 105 23.79 -2.73 -24.25
CA VAL A 105 24.07 -2.72 -25.70
C VAL A 105 23.30 -3.82 -26.44
N GLY A 106 23.18 -5.01 -25.85
CA GLY A 106 22.37 -6.11 -26.40
C GLY A 106 20.90 -5.73 -26.50
N LEU A 107 20.33 -5.11 -25.47
CA LEU A 107 18.95 -4.63 -25.45
C LEU A 107 18.71 -3.52 -26.48
N LEU A 108 19.62 -2.56 -26.60
CA LEU A 108 19.54 -1.50 -27.61
C LEU A 108 19.54 -2.08 -29.03
N LYS A 109 20.38 -3.09 -29.29
CA LYS A 109 20.41 -3.81 -30.58
C LYS A 109 19.11 -4.57 -30.85
N HIS A 110 18.58 -5.27 -29.84
CA HIS A 110 17.34 -6.04 -29.94
C HIS A 110 16.16 -5.17 -30.40
N PHE A 111 16.04 -3.95 -29.87
CA PHE A 111 14.98 -3.01 -30.25
C PHE A 111 15.31 -2.12 -31.46
N HIS A 112 16.44 -2.37 -32.13
CA HIS A 112 16.94 -1.54 -33.22
C HIS A 112 16.99 -0.05 -32.84
N LEU A 113 17.55 0.24 -31.67
CA LEU A 113 17.72 1.60 -31.15
C LEU A 113 19.10 2.12 -31.52
N GLU A 114 19.13 3.16 -32.32
CA GLU A 114 20.35 3.86 -32.72
C GLU A 114 20.82 4.83 -31.65
N TYR A 115 22.12 4.83 -31.39
CA TYR A 115 22.75 5.69 -30.40
C TYR A 115 24.18 6.06 -30.77
N SER A 116 24.66 7.15 -30.18
CA SER A 116 26.06 7.56 -30.23
C SER A 116 26.69 7.40 -28.84
N GLU A 117 27.91 6.87 -28.79
CA GLU A 117 28.66 6.65 -27.56
C GLU A 117 29.63 7.82 -27.32
N TYR A 118 29.62 8.37 -26.11
CA TYR A 118 30.53 9.42 -25.68
C TYR A 118 31.24 9.01 -24.38
N GLU A 119 32.51 9.39 -24.24
CA GLU A 119 33.20 9.30 -22.95
C GLU A 119 32.89 10.53 -22.11
N THR A 120 32.52 10.31 -20.85
CA THR A 120 32.35 11.39 -19.89
C THR A 120 33.20 11.09 -18.66
N ALA A 121 34.09 12.04 -18.33
CA ALA A 121 34.82 12.00 -17.07
C ALA A 121 33.84 12.34 -15.94
N SER A 122 33.65 11.41 -15.01
CA SER A 122 32.89 11.63 -13.78
C SER A 122 33.87 11.83 -12.61
N LEU A 123 33.39 12.04 -11.39
CA LEU A 123 34.23 12.12 -10.17
C LEU A 123 35.03 10.82 -9.86
N GLY A 124 35.00 9.82 -10.75
CA GLY A 124 35.75 8.57 -10.71
C GLY A 124 36.09 8.08 -12.12
N ASP A 125 35.92 6.79 -12.38
CA ASP A 125 36.25 6.19 -13.69
C ASP A 125 35.44 6.78 -14.86
N ASN A 126 35.99 6.70 -16.07
CA ASN A 126 35.30 7.11 -17.29
C ASN A 126 34.00 6.30 -17.48
N VAL A 127 32.89 7.01 -17.58
CA VAL A 127 31.57 6.42 -17.85
C VAL A 127 31.25 6.59 -19.32
N ARG A 128 30.66 5.55 -19.92
CA ARG A 128 30.18 5.61 -21.30
C ARG A 128 28.74 6.10 -21.28
N ARG A 129 28.51 7.18 -22.02
CA ARG A 129 27.19 7.73 -22.26
C ARG A 129 26.68 7.23 -23.61
N MET A 130 25.64 6.41 -23.59
CA MET A 130 24.92 5.97 -24.78
C MET A 130 23.74 6.91 -25.02
N ARG A 131 23.90 7.87 -25.94
CA ARG A 131 22.87 8.87 -26.26
C ARG A 131 22.06 8.41 -27.46
N LEU A 132 20.78 8.10 -27.25
CA LEU A 132 19.88 7.65 -28.30
C LEU A 132 19.63 8.77 -29.32
N ASN A 133 19.41 8.41 -30.59
CA ASN A 133 19.00 9.36 -31.62
C ASN A 133 17.54 9.82 -31.41
N ALA A 134 16.99 10.59 -32.37
CA ALA A 134 15.63 11.15 -32.25
C ALA A 134 14.54 10.10 -32.24
N GLU A 135 14.61 9.20 -33.20
CA GLU A 135 13.60 8.19 -33.42
C GLU A 135 13.59 7.18 -32.29
N SER A 136 14.78 6.74 -31.87
CA SER A 136 14.99 5.82 -30.77
C SER A 136 14.52 6.43 -29.44
N SER A 137 14.81 7.70 -29.18
CA SER A 137 14.27 8.40 -27.99
C SER A 137 12.74 8.46 -28.02
N ARG A 138 12.12 8.69 -29.20
CA ARG A 138 10.65 8.72 -29.33
C ARG A 138 10.02 7.36 -29.01
N LYS A 139 10.64 6.26 -29.43
CA LYS A 139 10.19 4.90 -29.05
C LYS A 139 10.17 4.74 -27.53
N ILE A 140 11.23 5.18 -26.84
CA ILE A 140 11.29 5.14 -25.37
C ILE A 140 10.20 6.04 -24.75
N HIS A 141 10.06 7.29 -25.19
CA HIS A 141 9.03 8.20 -24.66
C HIS A 141 7.62 7.63 -24.78
N ASN A 142 7.33 6.89 -25.84
CA ASN A 142 6.05 6.21 -26.01
C ASN A 142 5.82 5.12 -24.96
N TRP A 143 6.86 4.39 -24.55
CA TRP A 143 6.76 3.40 -23.46
C TRP A 143 6.52 4.04 -22.10
N PHE A 144 7.07 5.24 -21.87
CA PHE A 144 6.85 5.99 -20.63
C PHE A 144 5.56 6.83 -20.67
N GLY A 145 4.91 6.96 -21.83
CA GLY A 145 3.76 7.85 -22.01
C GLY A 145 4.08 9.34 -21.91
N THR A 146 5.35 9.72 -21.74
CA THR A 146 5.80 11.11 -21.59
C THR A 146 7.20 11.29 -22.14
N LYS A 147 7.53 12.55 -22.44
CA LYS A 147 8.85 12.99 -22.93
C LYS A 147 9.68 13.70 -21.85
N GLU A 148 9.07 14.01 -20.71
CA GLU A 148 9.62 14.96 -19.73
C GLU A 148 10.45 14.28 -18.63
N ASN A 149 10.09 13.05 -18.28
CA ASN A 149 10.75 12.28 -17.24
C ASN A 149 10.83 10.79 -17.63
N VAL A 150 11.85 10.10 -17.11
CA VAL A 150 12.03 8.64 -17.18
C VAL A 150 12.29 8.03 -15.81
N HIS A 151 12.42 8.85 -14.74
CA HIS A 151 12.66 8.41 -13.38
C HIS A 151 11.35 8.24 -12.60
N PHE A 152 10.44 7.42 -13.12
CA PHE A 152 9.20 7.04 -12.45
C PHE A 152 8.74 5.68 -12.98
N MET A 153 7.74 5.06 -12.34
CA MET A 153 7.15 3.80 -12.81
C MET A 153 5.86 4.08 -13.59
N PRO A 154 5.81 3.84 -14.90
CA PRO A 154 4.55 3.84 -15.64
C PRO A 154 3.59 2.74 -15.14
N ASP A 155 2.29 2.95 -15.34
CA ASP A 155 1.24 2.03 -14.88
C ASP A 155 1.44 0.59 -15.38
N ASP A 156 1.94 0.42 -16.61
CA ASP A 156 2.24 -0.90 -17.17
C ASP A 156 3.29 -1.66 -16.36
N LEU A 157 4.28 -0.96 -15.78
CA LEU A 157 5.26 -1.55 -14.86
C LEU A 157 4.64 -1.87 -13.49
N LEU A 158 3.79 -0.97 -12.97
CA LEU A 158 3.15 -1.16 -11.67
C LEU A 158 2.21 -2.37 -11.62
N ASN A 159 1.76 -2.87 -12.78
CA ASN A 159 0.84 -4.00 -12.90
C ASN A 159 1.50 -5.29 -13.41
N LEU A 160 2.83 -5.39 -13.38
CA LEU A 160 3.54 -6.61 -13.76
C LEU A 160 3.17 -7.80 -12.88
N ASP A 161 3.27 -9.00 -13.45
CA ASP A 161 3.19 -10.25 -12.69
C ASP A 161 4.42 -10.47 -11.80
N GLU A 162 4.42 -11.54 -11.02
CA GLU A 162 5.50 -11.87 -10.10
C GLU A 162 6.86 -11.99 -10.80
N ARG A 163 6.93 -12.79 -11.87
CA ARG A 163 8.17 -13.10 -12.58
C ARG A 163 8.74 -11.85 -13.23
N GLN A 164 7.88 -11.06 -13.89
CA GLN A 164 8.23 -9.81 -14.54
C GLN A 164 8.68 -8.75 -13.53
N SER A 165 8.02 -8.68 -12.35
CA SER A 165 8.42 -7.76 -11.28
C SER A 165 9.77 -8.14 -10.67
N LYS A 166 10.02 -9.44 -10.45
CA LYS A 166 11.33 -9.95 -10.02
C LYS A 166 12.42 -9.59 -11.04
N LEU A 167 12.16 -9.82 -12.33
CA LEU A 167 13.06 -9.46 -13.42
C LEU A 167 13.39 -7.96 -13.44
N PHE A 168 12.37 -7.10 -13.26
CA PHE A 168 12.55 -5.66 -13.19
C PHE A 168 13.48 -5.28 -12.03
N ILE A 169 13.18 -5.73 -10.81
CA ILE A 169 13.94 -5.39 -9.60
C ILE A 169 15.38 -5.89 -9.67
N GLU A 170 15.59 -7.12 -10.12
CA GLU A 170 16.92 -7.69 -10.30
C GLU A 170 17.74 -6.88 -11.31
N THR A 171 17.11 -6.41 -12.38
CA THR A 171 17.77 -5.55 -13.37
C THR A 171 18.06 -4.16 -12.82
N TYR A 172 17.10 -3.56 -12.11
CA TYR A 172 17.25 -2.25 -11.49
C TYR A 172 18.42 -2.24 -10.49
N LEU A 173 18.54 -3.29 -9.67
CA LEU A 173 19.62 -3.47 -8.70
C LEU A 173 21.02 -3.55 -9.34
N LYS A 174 21.14 -3.90 -10.63
CA LYS A 174 22.44 -3.89 -11.32
C LYS A 174 22.95 -2.47 -11.60
N GLY A 175 22.05 -1.49 -11.70
CA GLY A 175 22.39 -0.08 -11.88
C GLY A 175 22.63 0.60 -10.54
N ASP A 176 21.54 0.80 -9.80
CA ASP A 176 21.53 1.65 -8.60
C ASP A 176 21.50 0.84 -7.27
N GLY A 177 21.77 -0.47 -7.36
CA GLY A 177 21.77 -1.36 -6.20
C GLY A 177 23.08 -1.33 -5.41
N PHE A 178 22.96 -1.32 -4.09
CA PHE A 178 24.08 -1.51 -3.15
C PHE A 178 23.88 -2.77 -2.30
N GLU A 179 24.96 -3.51 -2.04
CA GLU A 179 24.94 -4.80 -1.31
C GLU A 179 23.92 -5.83 -1.87
N GLY A 180 23.50 -5.69 -3.14
CA GLY A 180 22.53 -6.57 -3.80
C GLY A 180 21.12 -6.55 -3.19
N CYS A 181 20.80 -5.61 -2.30
CA CYS A 181 19.50 -5.55 -1.63
C CYS A 181 19.06 -4.14 -1.19
N LYS A 182 19.83 -3.09 -1.48
CA LYS A 182 19.49 -1.70 -1.14
C LYS A 182 19.45 -0.84 -2.39
N ILE A 183 18.54 0.11 -2.41
CA ILE A 183 18.40 1.13 -3.45
C ILE A 183 18.31 2.49 -2.74
N SER A 184 19.00 3.51 -3.25
CA SER A 184 19.00 4.85 -2.66
C SER A 184 18.31 5.84 -3.59
N VAL A 185 17.14 6.32 -3.19
CA VAL A 185 16.31 7.21 -4.03
C VAL A 185 16.08 8.53 -3.31
N THR A 186 16.04 9.64 -4.07
CA THR A 186 15.70 10.97 -3.52
C THR A 186 14.31 11.43 -3.93
N ASP A 187 13.77 10.86 -5.01
CA ASP A 187 12.43 11.12 -5.50
C ASP A 187 11.39 10.20 -4.83
N LEU A 188 10.29 10.78 -4.36
CA LEU A 188 9.26 10.05 -3.62
C LEU A 188 8.35 9.23 -4.54
N GLU A 189 8.07 9.70 -5.76
CA GLU A 189 7.21 9.00 -6.70
C GLU A 189 7.89 7.71 -7.19
N LEU A 190 9.17 7.81 -7.54
CA LEU A 190 9.98 6.65 -7.90
C LEU A 190 10.10 5.65 -6.73
N LEU A 191 10.28 6.15 -5.50
CA LEU A 191 10.33 5.30 -4.31
C LEU A 191 9.01 4.53 -4.13
N ASP A 192 7.87 5.20 -4.25
CA ASP A 192 6.55 4.59 -4.14
C ASP A 192 6.35 3.51 -5.21
N GLY A 193 6.74 3.79 -6.45
CA GLY A 193 6.72 2.82 -7.54
C GLY A 193 7.60 1.60 -7.25
N LEU A 194 8.85 1.79 -6.81
CA LEU A 194 9.75 0.69 -6.45
C LEU A 194 9.20 -0.18 -5.31
N GLN A 195 8.53 0.43 -4.34
CA GLN A 195 7.87 -0.29 -3.25
C GLN A 195 6.72 -1.18 -3.76
N ILE A 196 5.94 -0.70 -4.73
CA ILE A 196 4.89 -1.50 -5.39
C ILE A 196 5.51 -2.68 -6.13
N ILE A 197 6.54 -2.44 -6.94
CA ILE A 197 7.21 -3.54 -7.67
C ILE A 197 7.82 -4.55 -6.70
N CYS A 198 8.39 -4.11 -5.57
CA CYS A 198 8.88 -5.02 -4.54
C CYS A 198 7.76 -5.94 -4.01
N VAL A 199 6.56 -5.40 -3.76
CA VAL A 199 5.41 -6.21 -3.33
C VAL A 199 5.00 -7.18 -4.43
N ASN A 200 4.90 -6.71 -5.67
CA ASN A 200 4.54 -7.54 -6.82
C ASN A 200 5.57 -8.66 -7.07
N ALA A 201 6.84 -8.43 -6.72
CA ALA A 201 7.94 -9.40 -6.77
C ALA A 201 8.00 -10.33 -5.54
N GLU A 202 7.00 -10.33 -4.67
CA GLU A 202 6.95 -11.07 -3.40
C GLU A 202 8.10 -10.75 -2.44
N TYR A 203 8.61 -9.52 -2.47
CA TYR A 203 9.60 -9.05 -1.52
C TYR A 203 8.98 -8.16 -0.46
N GLY A 204 9.38 -8.40 0.79
CA GLY A 204 9.20 -7.42 1.84
C GLY A 204 10.14 -6.23 1.61
N PHE A 205 9.87 -5.10 2.26
CA PHE A 205 10.81 -3.97 2.24
C PHE A 205 10.81 -3.16 3.53
N THR A 206 11.90 -2.42 3.71
CA THR A 206 12.00 -1.33 4.68
C THR A 206 12.61 -0.09 4.04
N VAL A 207 12.12 1.09 4.40
CA VAL A 207 12.65 2.37 3.94
C VAL A 207 13.22 3.12 5.13
N LEU A 208 14.49 3.50 5.03
CA LEU A 208 15.16 4.38 5.97
C LEU A 208 15.34 5.76 5.35
N LYS A 209 14.78 6.78 5.99
CA LYS A 209 15.03 8.18 5.63
C LYS A 209 16.36 8.64 6.24
N ARG A 210 17.25 9.21 5.43
CA ARG A 210 18.53 9.81 5.82
C ARG A 210 18.58 11.25 5.35
N LYS A 211 19.16 12.12 6.18
CA LYS A 211 19.53 13.47 5.75
C LYS A 211 20.76 13.36 4.83
N PRO A 212 20.85 14.17 3.77
CA PRO A 212 21.99 14.14 2.88
C PRO A 212 23.27 14.60 3.59
N THR A 213 24.39 13.94 3.31
CA THR A 213 25.72 14.46 3.69
C THR A 213 26.10 15.65 2.80
N ILE A 214 25.66 15.64 1.54
CA ILE A 214 25.90 16.67 0.52
C ILE A 214 24.57 16.92 -0.20
N GLY A 215 24.12 18.18 -0.26
CA GLY A 215 22.86 18.58 -0.91
C GLY A 215 21.73 18.89 0.08
N LYS A 216 20.53 19.16 -0.46
CA LYS A 216 19.34 19.58 0.32
C LYS A 216 18.22 18.54 0.38
N LYS A 217 18.24 17.55 -0.51
CA LYS A 217 17.16 16.55 -0.62
C LYS A 217 17.40 15.38 0.33
N ASP A 218 16.35 14.93 1.00
CA ASP A 218 16.39 13.72 1.80
C ASP A 218 16.68 12.49 0.91
N ILE A 219 17.42 11.52 1.47
CA ILE A 219 17.76 10.27 0.80
C ILE A 219 16.95 9.15 1.46
N PHE A 220 16.22 8.39 0.66
CA PHE A 220 15.45 7.24 1.08
C PHE A 220 16.18 5.97 0.67
N VAL A 221 16.59 5.18 1.66
CA VAL A 221 17.24 3.90 1.44
C VAL A 221 16.19 2.81 1.53
N LEU A 222 15.75 2.32 0.38
CA LEU A 222 14.88 1.16 0.25
C LEU A 222 15.72 -0.11 0.39
N ARG A 223 15.40 -0.96 1.35
CA ARG A 223 16.01 -2.28 1.53
C ARG A 223 14.99 -3.36 1.24
N LEU A 224 15.34 -4.27 0.35
CA LEU A 224 14.58 -5.45 -0.02
C LEU A 224 14.79 -6.57 0.99
N ILE A 225 13.72 -7.30 1.27
CA ILE A 225 13.67 -8.40 2.22
C ILE A 225 13.15 -9.62 1.47
N LYS A 226 14.05 -10.58 1.23
CA LYS A 226 13.79 -11.74 0.38
C LYS A 226 13.00 -12.85 1.07
N HIS A 227 12.98 -12.88 2.42
CA HIS A 227 12.11 -13.80 3.14
C HIS A 227 10.68 -13.25 3.19
N THR A 228 9.70 -14.14 3.17
CA THR A 228 8.28 -13.79 3.06
C THR A 228 7.60 -13.53 4.39
N GLU A 229 8.25 -13.84 5.51
CA GLU A 229 7.68 -13.76 6.85
C GLU A 229 8.66 -13.20 7.89
N THR A 230 8.12 -12.57 8.92
CA THR A 230 8.90 -12.05 10.05
C THR A 230 8.24 -12.40 11.38
N TYR A 231 9.01 -12.44 12.46
CA TYR A 231 8.52 -12.82 13.78
C TYR A 231 8.24 -11.59 14.65
N ILE A 232 7.04 -11.52 15.22
CA ILE A 232 6.69 -10.50 16.21
C ILE A 232 6.94 -11.04 17.60
N PRO A 233 7.84 -10.41 18.38
CA PRO A 233 8.17 -10.88 19.72
C PRO A 233 7.10 -10.53 20.75
N LYS A 234 6.46 -9.36 20.62
CA LYS A 234 5.48 -8.85 21.57
C LYS A 234 4.51 -7.89 20.89
N ILE A 235 3.27 -7.88 21.40
CA ILE A 235 2.23 -6.91 21.05
C ILE A 235 2.14 -5.87 22.16
N GLU A 236 2.14 -4.59 21.79
CA GLU A 236 2.02 -3.48 22.73
C GLU A 236 0.64 -2.82 22.60
N LYS A 237 -0.06 -2.60 23.71
CA LYS A 237 -1.23 -1.73 23.73
C LYS A 237 -0.76 -0.28 23.78
N VAL A 238 -1.26 0.54 22.88
CA VAL A 238 -0.92 1.96 22.77
C VAL A 238 -2.18 2.80 22.62
N ASP A 239 -2.19 3.96 23.25
CA ASP A 239 -3.22 4.97 23.03
C ASP A 239 -3.08 5.53 21.62
N TYR A 240 -4.22 5.78 20.98
CA TYR A 240 -4.26 6.29 19.62
C TYR A 240 -5.40 7.29 19.48
N LYS A 241 -5.07 8.43 18.88
CA LYS A 241 -6.03 9.46 18.47
C LYS A 241 -5.74 9.79 17.00
N GLY A 242 -6.73 9.60 16.14
CA GLY A 242 -6.58 9.83 14.70
C GLY A 242 -7.59 9.03 13.88
N VAL A 243 -7.49 9.14 12.56
CA VAL A 243 -8.36 8.44 11.61
C VAL A 243 -7.95 6.97 11.48
N ILE A 244 -8.93 6.08 11.63
CA ILE A 244 -8.76 4.64 11.41
C ILE A 244 -9.32 4.30 10.03
N TRP A 245 -8.55 3.56 9.25
CA TRP A 245 -8.97 3.07 7.93
C TRP A 245 -9.29 1.58 8.04
N SER A 246 -10.46 1.17 7.51
CA SER A 246 -10.88 -0.23 7.44
C SER A 246 -11.32 -0.56 6.00
N PRO A 247 -10.38 -0.88 5.10
CA PRO A 247 -10.71 -1.30 3.74
C PRO A 247 -11.41 -2.65 3.74
N ASN A 248 -12.32 -2.86 2.78
CA ASN A 248 -12.89 -4.18 2.52
C ASN A 248 -12.35 -4.72 1.18
N THR A 249 -11.85 -5.95 1.19
CA THR A 249 -11.33 -6.67 0.03
C THR A 249 -11.95 -8.05 -0.05
N LYS A 250 -12.03 -8.64 -1.25
CA LYS A 250 -12.64 -9.95 -1.48
C LYS A 250 -12.01 -11.08 -0.64
N ASN A 251 -10.71 -10.99 -0.39
CA ASN A 251 -9.96 -11.97 0.41
C ASN A 251 -9.75 -11.51 1.86
N GLU A 252 -10.40 -10.44 2.29
CA GLU A 252 -10.32 -9.86 3.63
C GLU A 252 -8.90 -9.47 4.09
N THR A 253 -7.94 -9.36 3.15
CA THR A 253 -6.56 -8.99 3.44
C THR A 253 -6.13 -7.77 2.63
N ILE A 254 -5.20 -7.02 3.20
CA ILE A 254 -4.72 -5.75 2.67
C ILE A 254 -3.21 -5.71 2.85
N VAL A 255 -2.50 -5.28 1.80
CA VAL A 255 -1.09 -4.90 1.88
C VAL A 255 -1.03 -3.42 2.19
N ALA A 256 -0.35 -3.06 3.27
CA ALA A 256 -0.23 -1.68 3.71
C ALA A 256 1.22 -1.34 4.07
N ARG A 257 1.51 -0.05 4.15
CA ARG A 257 2.82 0.45 4.59
C ARG A 257 2.69 1.43 5.74
N ARG A 258 3.58 1.31 6.72
CA ARG A 258 3.66 2.25 7.85
C ARG A 258 5.12 2.48 8.22
N LYS A 259 5.50 3.76 8.34
CA LYS A 259 6.88 4.18 8.70
C LYS A 259 7.94 3.49 7.83
N GLY A 260 7.66 3.42 6.52
CA GLY A 260 8.57 2.81 5.55
C GLY A 260 8.58 1.28 5.54
N LYS A 261 7.68 0.61 6.25
CA LYS A 261 7.66 -0.85 6.38
C LYS A 261 6.38 -1.43 5.81
N VAL A 262 6.50 -2.45 4.96
CA VAL A 262 5.35 -3.19 4.44
C VAL A 262 4.82 -4.17 5.47
N PHE A 263 3.51 -4.40 5.44
CA PHE A 263 2.86 -5.45 6.19
C PHE A 263 1.58 -5.90 5.49
N ILE A 264 1.18 -7.14 5.76
CA ILE A 264 -0.09 -7.70 5.34
C ILE A 264 -0.97 -7.84 6.57
N THR A 265 -2.20 -7.35 6.49
CA THR A 265 -3.17 -7.40 7.59
C THR A 265 -4.56 -7.74 7.09
N GLY A 266 -5.46 -8.11 8.00
CA GLY A 266 -6.85 -8.36 7.68
C GLY A 266 -7.73 -7.13 7.84
N ASN A 267 -9.02 -7.35 8.02
CA ASN A 267 -10.03 -6.39 8.42
C ASN A 267 -10.61 -6.71 9.81
N THR A 268 -11.28 -5.75 10.42
CA THR A 268 -12.15 -6.02 11.59
C THR A 268 -13.29 -6.95 11.14
N PRO A 269 -13.60 -8.00 11.92
CA PRO A 269 -14.67 -8.92 11.59
C PRO A 269 -16.01 -8.18 11.57
N PHE A 270 -17.00 -8.84 10.99
CA PHE A 270 -18.41 -8.50 11.05
C PHE A 270 -18.80 -7.81 12.37
N ILE A 271 -19.36 -6.60 12.26
CA ILE A 271 -19.98 -5.90 13.40
C ILE A 271 -21.47 -5.89 13.14
N ASN A 272 -22.25 -6.40 14.09
CA ASN A 272 -23.69 -6.17 14.18
C ASN A 272 -23.94 -5.13 15.26
N VAL A 273 -24.86 -4.21 15.01
CA VAL A 273 -25.32 -3.25 16.01
C VAL A 273 -26.83 -3.39 16.11
N THR A 274 -27.31 -3.69 17.31
CA THR A 274 -28.75 -3.62 17.61
C THR A 274 -29.07 -2.19 18.01
N LEU A 275 -30.07 -1.60 17.34
CA LEU A 275 -30.53 -0.24 17.59
C LEU A 275 -31.87 -0.30 18.31
N ASP A 276 -31.93 0.36 19.47
CA ASP A 276 -33.20 0.61 20.14
C ASP A 276 -33.87 1.82 19.48
N ILE A 277 -35.10 1.61 19.01
CA ILE A 277 -35.95 2.69 18.48
C ILE A 277 -36.69 3.38 19.62
N LYS A 278 -37.06 2.60 20.63
CA LYS A 278 -37.79 3.02 21.82
C LYS A 278 -37.28 2.23 23.02
N PRO A 279 -37.17 2.83 24.21
CA PRO A 279 -36.81 2.11 25.43
C PRO A 279 -37.78 0.94 25.67
N SER A 280 -37.25 -0.28 25.86
CA SER A 280 -38.12 -1.41 26.21
C SER A 280 -38.68 -1.22 27.62
N GLU A 281 -39.90 -1.70 27.88
CA GLU A 281 -40.54 -1.57 29.20
C GLU A 281 -39.70 -2.19 30.33
N SER A 282 -38.94 -3.26 30.03
CA SER A 282 -38.07 -3.94 30.99
C SER A 282 -36.87 -3.10 31.43
N PHE A 283 -36.39 -2.20 30.57
CA PHE A 283 -35.23 -1.35 30.83
C PHE A 283 -35.61 0.10 31.12
N ALA A 284 -36.79 0.55 30.69
CA ALA A 284 -37.27 1.94 30.79
C ALA A 284 -37.08 2.55 32.19
N LYS A 285 -37.36 1.79 33.26
CA LYS A 285 -37.26 2.24 34.66
C LYS A 285 -35.89 2.03 35.30
N GLN A 286 -34.95 1.40 34.59
CA GLN A 286 -33.62 1.14 35.12
C GLN A 286 -32.75 2.41 35.02
N PRO A 287 -31.90 2.69 36.02
CA PRO A 287 -30.97 3.80 35.95
C PRO A 287 -29.97 3.57 34.82
N VAL A 288 -29.61 4.63 34.10
CA VAL A 288 -28.56 4.53 33.08
C VAL A 288 -27.19 4.32 33.72
N ILE A 289 -26.27 3.67 33.02
CA ILE A 289 -24.93 3.35 33.52
C ILE A 289 -23.88 4.17 32.76
N ILE A 290 -23.17 5.04 33.47
CA ILE A 290 -22.05 5.82 32.92
C ILE A 290 -20.77 5.42 33.66
N GLY A 291 -19.77 4.96 32.92
CA GLY A 291 -18.49 4.52 33.49
C GLY A 291 -18.61 3.39 34.53
N GLY A 292 -19.64 2.54 34.41
CA GLY A 292 -19.94 1.46 35.34
C GLY A 292 -20.71 1.87 36.60
N LYS A 293 -21.22 3.11 36.67
CA LYS A 293 -22.00 3.61 37.81
C LYS A 293 -23.44 3.94 37.40
N PRO A 294 -24.46 3.51 38.16
CA PRO A 294 -25.84 3.97 37.98
C PRO A 294 -25.95 5.49 38.14
N GLN A 295 -26.80 6.13 37.35
CA GLN A 295 -27.14 7.54 37.45
C GLN A 295 -28.54 7.73 38.08
N GLU A 296 -28.95 8.99 38.28
CA GLU A 296 -30.28 9.31 38.79
C GLU A 296 -31.35 9.15 37.69
N GLU A 297 -30.99 9.46 36.45
CA GLU A 297 -31.84 9.37 35.27
C GLU A 297 -32.07 7.92 34.83
N THR A 298 -33.27 7.65 34.33
CA THR A 298 -33.71 6.34 33.85
C THR A 298 -33.55 6.20 32.34
N TYR A 299 -33.46 4.96 31.84
CA TYR A 299 -33.29 4.71 30.40
C TYR A 299 -34.43 5.30 29.54
N ALA A 300 -35.64 5.41 30.10
CA ALA A 300 -36.78 6.03 29.42
C ALA A 300 -36.57 7.51 29.09
N GLU A 301 -35.74 8.22 29.86
CA GLU A 301 -35.52 9.66 29.68
C GLU A 301 -34.64 9.98 28.46
N PHE A 302 -34.00 8.98 27.85
CA PHE A 302 -33.02 9.14 26.77
C PHE A 302 -33.57 8.78 25.37
N GLU A 303 -34.89 8.75 25.18
CA GLU A 303 -35.48 8.47 23.87
C GLU A 303 -35.06 9.50 22.79
N THR A 304 -34.85 10.75 23.19
CA THR A 304 -34.37 11.80 22.28
C THR A 304 -32.96 11.49 21.76
N GLU A 305 -32.05 11.09 22.65
CA GLU A 305 -30.67 10.72 22.33
C GLU A 305 -30.61 9.44 21.49
N MET A 306 -31.49 8.47 21.76
CA MET A 306 -31.63 7.26 20.91
C MET A 306 -32.02 7.64 19.48
N ASN A 307 -33.02 8.50 19.32
CA ASN A 307 -33.45 9.01 18.02
C ASN A 307 -32.32 9.77 17.30
N MET A 308 -31.56 10.61 18.02
CA MET A 308 -30.38 11.29 17.48
C MET A 308 -29.32 10.29 16.97
N LEU A 309 -29.04 9.23 17.75
CA LEU A 309 -28.07 8.21 17.37
C LEU A 309 -28.54 7.42 16.14
N ASN A 310 -29.79 6.98 16.12
CA ASN A 310 -30.39 6.25 15.00
C ASN A 310 -30.31 7.07 13.71
N LYS A 311 -30.69 8.35 13.76
CA LYS A 311 -30.60 9.27 12.63
C LYS A 311 -29.16 9.42 12.13
N ALA A 312 -28.22 9.77 13.02
CA ALA A 312 -26.82 9.95 12.65
C ALA A 312 -26.19 8.66 12.08
N PHE A 313 -26.58 7.50 12.61
CA PHE A 313 -26.12 6.21 12.14
C PHE A 313 -26.57 5.92 10.70
N TYR A 314 -27.85 6.11 10.40
CA TYR A 314 -28.36 5.88 9.04
C TYR A 314 -27.92 6.96 8.04
N GLU A 315 -27.73 8.20 8.47
CA GLU A 315 -27.10 9.25 7.65
C GLU A 315 -25.69 8.83 7.20
N CYS A 316 -24.86 8.35 8.13
CA CYS A 316 -23.53 7.83 7.82
C CYS A 316 -23.59 6.62 6.85
N LEU A 317 -24.51 5.67 7.09
CA LEU A 317 -24.70 4.51 6.21
C LEU A 317 -25.11 4.91 4.78
N MET A 318 -25.92 5.95 4.66
CA MET A 318 -26.39 6.45 3.38
C MET A 318 -25.33 7.24 2.62
N GLU A 319 -24.50 8.01 3.33
CA GLU A 319 -23.35 8.73 2.76
C GLU A 319 -22.31 7.75 2.18
N GLY A 320 -22.04 6.65 2.91
CA GLY A 320 -21.12 5.61 2.47
C GLY A 320 -19.64 5.99 2.62
N ASP A 321 -18.77 5.23 1.95
CA ASP A 321 -17.32 5.49 1.98
C ASP A 321 -16.93 6.75 1.19
N ARG A 322 -15.63 7.08 1.14
CA ARG A 322 -15.11 8.23 0.38
C ARG A 322 -15.56 8.26 -1.09
N SER A 323 -15.93 7.12 -1.67
CA SER A 323 -16.39 6.99 -3.06
C SER A 323 -17.92 6.86 -3.17
N GLY A 324 -18.66 7.09 -2.08
CA GLY A 324 -20.12 6.92 -2.01
C GLY A 324 -20.58 5.47 -2.03
N ARG A 325 -19.68 4.50 -1.82
CA ARG A 325 -20.05 3.08 -1.81
C ARG A 325 -20.69 2.73 -0.46
N PRO A 326 -21.73 1.88 -0.44
CA PRO A 326 -22.35 1.48 0.81
C PRO A 326 -21.35 0.81 1.74
N PHE A 327 -21.50 1.09 3.03
CA PHE A 327 -20.84 0.29 4.03
C PHE A 327 -21.48 -1.10 4.09
N THR A 328 -20.68 -2.15 3.96
CA THR A 328 -21.14 -3.52 4.21
C THR A 328 -21.34 -3.80 5.71
N PHE A 329 -20.72 -3.00 6.58
CA PHE A 329 -20.76 -3.12 8.04
C PHE A 329 -20.70 -1.74 8.72
N PRO A 330 -21.23 -1.60 9.95
CA PRO A 330 -21.97 -2.62 10.70
C PRO A 330 -23.33 -2.95 10.09
N ILE A 331 -23.82 -4.18 10.29
CA ILE A 331 -25.20 -4.54 9.95
C ILE A 331 -26.11 -4.05 11.10
N PRO A 332 -27.08 -3.16 10.83
CA PRO A 332 -28.06 -2.78 11.84
C PRO A 332 -29.08 -3.89 12.04
N THR A 333 -29.44 -4.12 13.30
CA THR A 333 -30.59 -4.93 13.70
C THR A 333 -31.58 -4.00 14.39
N VAL A 334 -32.80 -3.93 13.86
CA VAL A 334 -33.90 -3.16 14.45
C VAL A 334 -35.00 -4.12 14.84
N SER A 335 -35.49 -3.99 16.07
CA SER A 335 -36.60 -4.80 16.57
C SER A 335 -37.93 -4.11 16.24
N ILE A 336 -38.79 -4.79 15.48
CA ILE A 336 -40.14 -4.31 15.18
C ILE A 336 -41.12 -4.98 16.16
N THR A 337 -41.78 -4.16 16.99
CA THR A 337 -42.79 -4.59 17.97
C THR A 337 -44.20 -4.22 17.52
N LYS A 338 -45.23 -4.66 18.26
CA LYS A 338 -46.64 -4.32 17.92
C LYS A 338 -46.96 -2.83 18.05
N ASP A 339 -46.24 -2.14 18.92
CA ASP A 339 -46.35 -0.71 19.21
C ASP A 339 -45.31 0.13 18.46
N PHE A 340 -44.71 -0.43 17.40
CA PHE A 340 -43.72 0.28 16.60
C PHE A 340 -44.31 1.54 15.97
N ASP A 341 -43.64 2.66 16.18
CA ASP A 341 -44.04 3.95 15.61
C ASP A 341 -43.53 4.06 14.16
N TRP A 342 -44.42 3.72 13.22
CA TRP A 342 -44.13 3.73 11.78
C TRP A 342 -43.92 5.14 11.22
N ASP A 343 -44.47 6.15 11.88
CA ASP A 343 -44.45 7.55 11.44
C ASP A 343 -43.36 8.36 12.16
N ASN A 344 -42.44 7.71 12.88
CA ASN A 344 -41.34 8.39 13.57
C ASN A 344 -40.35 9.00 12.54
N PRO A 345 -40.24 10.33 12.44
CA PRO A 345 -39.39 11.00 11.45
C PRO A 345 -37.89 10.74 11.67
N SER A 346 -37.49 10.30 12.86
CA SER A 346 -36.10 9.92 13.16
C SER A 346 -35.68 8.64 12.40
N LEU A 347 -36.66 7.88 11.88
CA LEU A 347 -36.46 6.63 11.15
C LEU A 347 -36.47 6.80 9.63
N ASP A 348 -36.67 8.01 9.10
CA ASP A 348 -36.66 8.26 7.65
C ASP A 348 -35.37 7.76 6.99
N GLY A 349 -34.22 7.98 7.64
CA GLY A 349 -32.93 7.49 7.18
C GLY A 349 -32.85 5.96 7.15
N MET A 350 -33.49 5.28 8.11
CA MET A 350 -33.59 3.82 8.13
C MET A 350 -34.35 3.32 6.92
N TRP A 351 -35.54 3.88 6.66
CA TRP A 351 -36.37 3.47 5.52
C TRP A 351 -35.66 3.68 4.18
N GLN A 352 -34.98 4.81 4.03
CA GLN A 352 -34.18 5.10 2.84
C GLN A 352 -33.03 4.10 2.66
N ALA A 353 -32.31 3.78 3.75
CA ALA A 353 -31.23 2.79 3.72
C ALA A 353 -31.76 1.39 3.37
N THR A 354 -32.88 0.98 3.98
CA THR A 354 -33.54 -0.30 3.68
C THR A 354 -33.97 -0.35 2.21
N ALA A 355 -34.59 0.70 1.66
CA ALA A 355 -35.02 0.73 0.26
C ALA A 355 -33.87 0.74 -0.75
N LYS A 356 -32.71 1.28 -0.36
CA LYS A 356 -31.52 1.37 -1.22
C LYS A 356 -30.71 0.07 -1.22
N TYR A 357 -30.70 -0.67 -0.11
CA TYR A 357 -29.76 -1.77 0.11
C TYR A 357 -30.37 -3.13 0.45
N GLY A 358 -31.64 -3.17 0.88
CA GLY A 358 -32.41 -4.40 1.11
C GLY A 358 -33.30 -4.73 -0.09
#